data_AF-A0A258BBE9-F1
#
_entry.id   AF-A0A258BBE9-F1
#
_cell.length_a   1.000
_cell.length_b   1.000
_cell.length_c   1.000
_cell.angle_alpha   90.00
_cell.angle_beta   90.00
_cell.angle_gamma   90.00
#
_symmetry.space_group_name_H-M   'P 1'
#
loop_
_entity.id
_entity.type
_entity.pdbx_description
1 polymer ?
#
loop_
_entity_poly.entity_id
_entity_poly.type
_entity_poly.pdbx_seq_one_letter_code
_entity_poly.pdbx_strand_id
1 'polypeptide(L)'
;MDALIGLRQRFGIALIVFLWANLLVLGVMPLLFRTGVDLMVPLGAGAVVCAVSSFVWMKDRIGATTRLITSMALAAMVSLMVYVFDGHAFQIDMHMYFFAALALIAGWCDWRALLAYAGLVAVHHLSLNYIMPAAVFPESQPDLIRVVLHAVILVLQTALLTWLVQTLERSFAE
;
A
#
# COMPACT_ATOMS: atom_id res chain seq x y z
N MET A 1 -22.16 -3.83 16.70
CA MET A 1 -21.15 -2.74 16.83
C MET A 1 -19.83 -3.21 17.45
N ASP A 2 -19.86 -3.91 18.59
CA ASP A 2 -18.63 -4.34 19.30
C ASP A 2 -17.73 -5.28 18.48
N ALA A 3 -18.32 -6.16 17.67
CA ALA A 3 -17.58 -7.06 16.79
C ALA A 3 -16.74 -6.31 15.73
N LEU A 4 -17.29 -5.24 15.12
CA LEU A 4 -16.58 -4.41 14.15
C LEU A 4 -15.42 -3.65 14.80
N ILE A 5 -15.64 -3.12 16.01
CA ILE A 5 -14.59 -2.45 16.79
C ILE A 5 -13.47 -3.45 17.12
N GLY A 6 -13.81 -4.64 17.61
CA GLY A 6 -12.85 -5.70 17.91
C GLY A 6 -12.04 -6.14 16.68
N LEU A 7 -12.70 -6.28 15.52
CA LEU A 7 -12.04 -6.57 14.25
C LEU A 7 -11.04 -5.47 13.89
N ARG A 8 -11.47 -4.20 13.89
CA ARG A 8 -10.61 -3.04 13.56
C ARG A 8 -9.42 -2.92 14.50
N GLN A 9 -9.59 -3.20 15.79
CA GLN A 9 -8.48 -3.17 16.75
C GLN A 9 -7.42 -4.24 16.46
N ARG A 10 -7.85 -5.49 16.24
CA ARG A 10 -6.95 -6.60 15.90
C ARG A 10 -6.26 -6.35 14.56
N PHE A 11 -7.01 -5.89 13.57
CA PHE A 11 -6.46 -5.56 12.26
C PHE A 11 -5.46 -4.42 12.34
N GLY A 12 -5.73 -3.36 13.10
CA GLY A 12 -4.80 -2.24 13.29
C GLY A 12 -3.46 -2.69 13.90
N ILE A 13 -3.48 -3.57 14.91
CA ILE A 13 -2.26 -4.18 15.47
C ILE A 13 -1.52 -4.96 14.38
N ALA A 14 -2.23 -5.85 13.68
CA ALA A 14 -1.64 -6.68 12.64
C ALA A 14 -1.02 -5.85 11.51
N LEU A 15 -1.70 -4.78 11.07
CA LEU A 15 -1.23 -3.88 10.02
C LEU A 15 0.03 -3.12 10.41
N ILE A 16 0.12 -2.62 11.65
CA ILE A 16 1.34 -1.94 12.12
C ILE A 16 2.51 -2.93 12.17
N VAL A 17 2.32 -4.12 12.73
CA VAL A 17 3.35 -5.17 12.72
C VAL A 17 3.75 -5.52 11.28
N PHE A 18 2.78 -5.61 10.38
CA PHE A 18 3.01 -5.90 8.98
C PHE A 18 3.81 -4.78 8.28
N LEU A 19 3.54 -3.50 8.56
CA LEU A 19 4.34 -2.39 8.01
C LEU A 19 5.81 -2.48 8.44
N TRP A 20 6.09 -2.76 9.71
CA TRP A 20 7.46 -2.94 10.20
C TRP A 20 8.11 -4.19 9.60
N ALA A 21 7.38 -5.29 9.45
CA ALA A 21 7.88 -6.48 8.76
C ALA A 21 8.22 -6.17 7.30
N ASN A 22 7.39 -5.37 6.62
CA ASN A 22 7.66 -4.90 5.26
C ASN A 22 8.90 -4.00 5.19
N LEU A 23 9.16 -3.15 6.18
CA LEU A 23 10.41 -2.38 6.24
C LEU A 23 11.64 -3.29 6.33
N LEU A 24 11.57 -4.39 7.09
CA LEU A 24 12.64 -5.38 7.12
C LEU A 24 12.83 -6.07 5.77
N VAL A 25 11.72 -6.48 5.13
CA VAL A 25 11.74 -7.07 3.79
C VAL A 25 12.33 -6.10 2.76
N LEU A 26 11.99 -4.80 2.84
CA LEU A 26 12.52 -3.74 1.99
C LEU A 26 14.04 -3.64 2.07
N GLY A 27 14.64 -3.87 3.24
CA GLY A 27 16.10 -3.88 3.42
C GLY A 27 16.77 -5.19 3.01
N VAL A 28 16.09 -6.33 3.18
CA VAL A 28 16.65 -7.66 2.94
C VAL A 28 16.61 -8.05 1.46
N MET A 29 15.49 -7.81 0.76
CA MET A 29 15.30 -8.31 -0.61
C MET A 29 16.32 -7.76 -1.62
N PRO A 30 16.67 -6.47 -1.61
CA PRO A 30 17.68 -5.92 -2.53
C PRO A 30 19.06 -6.52 -2.33
N LEU A 31 19.42 -6.85 -1.08
CA LEU A 31 20.68 -7.52 -0.75
C LEU A 31 20.68 -8.98 -1.20
N LEU A 32 19.55 -9.67 -1.02
CA LEU A 32 19.39 -11.08 -1.39
C LEU A 32 19.40 -11.27 -2.92
N PHE A 33 18.67 -10.43 -3.64
CA PHE A 33 18.55 -10.49 -5.10
C PHE A 33 19.58 -9.64 -5.85
N ARG A 34 20.45 -8.94 -5.13
CA ARG A 34 21.55 -8.12 -5.68
C ARG A 34 21.05 -7.09 -6.72
N THR A 35 20.00 -6.35 -6.37
CA THR A 35 19.39 -5.36 -7.28
C THR A 35 20.30 -4.16 -7.55
N GLY A 36 21.26 -3.87 -6.66
CA GLY A 36 22.25 -2.81 -6.85
C GLY A 36 21.76 -1.39 -6.50
N VAL A 37 20.52 -1.26 -6.04
CA VAL A 37 19.92 0.02 -5.62
C VAL A 37 20.50 0.47 -4.27
N ASP A 38 20.79 1.78 -4.13
CA ASP A 38 21.17 2.39 -2.84
C ASP A 38 19.97 2.38 -1.87
N LEU A 39 20.17 1.73 -0.72
CA LEU A 39 19.13 1.52 0.29
C LEU A 39 18.93 2.70 1.24
N MET A 40 19.80 3.71 1.23
CA MET A 40 19.71 4.82 2.19
C MET A 40 18.37 5.56 2.08
N VAL A 41 17.98 5.93 0.86
CA VAL A 41 16.73 6.67 0.62
C VAL A 41 15.49 5.79 0.84
N PRO A 42 15.39 4.56 0.27
CA PRO A 42 14.23 3.70 0.50
C PRO A 42 14.02 3.31 1.96
N LEU A 43 15.09 2.96 2.68
CA LEU A 43 14.99 2.63 4.11
C LEU A 43 14.65 3.83 4.97
N GLY A 44 15.24 5.01 4.68
CA GLY A 44 14.90 6.25 5.37
C GLY A 44 13.43 6.62 5.19
N ALA A 45 12.93 6.58 3.95
CA ALA A 45 11.53 6.84 3.64
C ALA A 45 10.60 5.80 4.29
N GLY A 46 10.94 4.50 4.20
CA GLY A 46 10.19 3.42 4.83
C GLY A 46 10.12 3.54 6.35
N ALA A 47 11.22 3.93 7.00
CA ALA A 47 11.27 4.19 8.43
C ALA A 47 10.35 5.36 8.84
N VAL A 48 10.33 6.44 8.06
CA VAL A 48 9.40 7.56 8.27
C VAL A 48 7.95 7.10 8.13
N VAL A 49 7.63 6.31 7.09
CA VAL A 49 6.30 5.72 6.88
C VAL A 49 5.86 4.89 8.09
N CYS A 50 6.72 4.00 8.58
CA CYS A 50 6.46 3.18 9.78
C CYS A 50 6.28 4.03 11.05
N ALA A 51 7.13 5.04 11.25
CA ALA A 51 7.09 5.91 12.42
C ALA A 51 5.80 6.75 12.46
N VAL A 52 5.44 7.41 11.35
CA VAL A 52 4.21 8.21 11.25
C VAL A 52 2.97 7.32 11.46
N SER A 53 2.94 6.15 10.83
CA SER A 53 1.83 5.20 10.97
C SER A 53 1.66 4.72 12.42
N SER A 54 2.78 4.38 13.07
CA SER A 54 2.78 3.93 14.46
C SER A 54 2.34 5.06 15.40
N PHE A 55 2.80 6.29 15.16
CA PHE A 55 2.43 7.46 15.96
C PHE A 55 0.93 7.76 15.88
N VAL A 56 0.36 7.82 14.67
CA VAL A 56 -1.08 8.07 14.47
C VAL A 56 -1.90 6.95 15.10
N TRP A 57 -1.50 5.69 14.89
CA TRP A 57 -2.15 4.53 15.52
C TRP A 57 -2.09 4.57 17.05
N MET A 58 -0.98 5.03 17.65
CA MET A 58 -0.88 5.17 19.11
C MET A 58 -1.81 6.24 19.68
N LYS A 59 -2.18 7.27 18.90
CA LYS A 59 -3.10 8.34 19.32
C LYS A 59 -4.55 7.89 19.27
N ASP A 60 -4.94 7.20 18.21
CA ASP A 60 -6.26 6.61 18.06
C ASP A 60 -6.14 5.30 17.29
N ARG A 61 -6.34 4.17 17.97
CA ARG A 61 -6.03 2.84 17.42
C ARG A 61 -6.87 2.47 16.21
N ILE A 62 -8.08 3.02 16.10
CA ILE A 62 -9.05 2.66 15.05
C ILE A 62 -9.71 3.87 14.39
N GLY A 63 -9.34 5.09 14.78
CA GLY A 63 -9.86 6.35 14.25
C GLY A 63 -9.75 6.46 12.74
N ALA A 64 -10.64 7.25 12.12
CA ALA A 64 -10.66 7.43 10.67
C ALA A 64 -9.28 7.85 10.13
N THR A 65 -8.62 8.82 10.77
CA THR A 65 -7.27 9.25 10.38
C THR A 65 -6.26 8.10 10.39
N THR A 66 -6.29 7.24 11.41
CA THR A 66 -5.43 6.05 11.47
C THR A 66 -5.70 5.09 10.33
N ARG A 67 -6.97 4.80 10.04
CA ARG A 67 -7.34 3.89 8.95
C ARG A 67 -6.85 4.42 7.60
N LEU A 68 -7.05 5.72 7.34
CA LEU A 68 -6.63 6.35 6.09
C LEU A 68 -5.10 6.40 5.98
N ILE A 69 -4.40 6.90 7.01
CA ILE A 69 -2.94 7.06 6.99
C ILE A 69 -2.23 5.70 6.90
N THR A 70 -2.63 4.71 7.68
CA THR A 70 -2.00 3.37 7.63
C THR A 70 -2.25 2.66 6.31
N SER A 71 -3.36 2.96 5.63
CA SER A 71 -3.64 2.44 4.29
C SER A 71 -2.74 3.10 3.25
N MET A 72 -2.63 4.43 3.24
CA MET A 72 -1.67 5.12 2.37
C MET A 72 -0.22 4.71 2.67
N ALA A 73 0.12 4.49 3.94
CA ALA A 73 1.43 4.01 4.33
C ALA A 73 1.77 2.64 3.73
N LEU A 74 0.80 1.72 3.68
CA LEU A 74 1.02 0.43 3.03
C LEU A 74 1.23 0.59 1.53
N ALA A 75 0.45 1.43 0.85
CA ALA A 75 0.68 1.74 -0.56
C ALA A 75 2.08 2.34 -0.80
N ALA A 76 2.50 3.30 0.04
CA ALA A 76 3.84 3.90 -0.03
C ALA A 76 4.95 2.88 0.22
N MET A 77 4.76 1.96 1.16
CA MET A 77 5.72 0.88 1.42
C MET A 77 5.85 -0.05 0.20
N VAL A 78 4.75 -0.40 -0.45
CA VAL A 78 4.77 -1.20 -1.69
C VAL A 78 5.47 -0.44 -2.82
N SER A 79 5.23 0.88 -2.97
CA SER A 79 5.96 1.72 -3.93
C SER A 79 7.48 1.67 -3.73
N LEU A 80 7.94 1.72 -2.47
CA LEU A 80 9.37 1.58 -2.17
C LEU A 80 9.89 0.19 -2.52
N MET A 81 9.08 -0.85 -2.27
CA MET A 81 9.43 -2.22 -2.65
C MET A 81 9.53 -2.41 -4.16
N VAL A 82 8.68 -1.77 -4.95
CA VAL A 82 8.82 -1.75 -6.40
C VAL A 82 10.12 -1.05 -6.81
N TYR A 83 10.40 0.12 -6.23
CA TYR A 83 11.58 0.92 -6.56
C TYR A 83 12.90 0.19 -6.28
N VAL A 84 13.01 -0.57 -5.18
CA VAL A 84 14.27 -1.28 -4.88
C VAL A 84 14.57 -2.44 -5.84
N PHE A 85 13.63 -2.78 -6.72
CA PHE A 85 13.81 -3.69 -7.84
C PHE A 85 13.95 -2.96 -9.19
N ASP A 86 14.15 -1.64 -9.22
CA ASP A 86 14.43 -0.90 -10.46
C ASP A 86 15.53 -1.57 -11.30
N GLY A 87 15.23 -1.81 -12.58
CA GLY A 87 16.11 -2.51 -13.52
C GLY A 87 16.22 -4.04 -13.32
N HIS A 88 15.59 -4.60 -12.30
CA HIS A 88 15.58 -6.05 -12.03
C HIS A 88 14.34 -6.73 -12.63
N ALA A 89 14.47 -7.97 -13.10
CA ALA A 89 13.38 -8.71 -13.74
C ALA A 89 12.11 -8.83 -12.87
N PHE A 90 12.28 -8.92 -11.54
CA PHE A 90 11.19 -9.03 -10.55
C PHE A 90 10.46 -7.71 -10.24
N GLN A 91 10.88 -6.59 -10.83
CA GLN A 91 10.22 -5.31 -10.58
C GLN A 91 8.72 -5.37 -10.89
N ILE A 92 8.36 -5.96 -12.04
CA ILE A 92 6.97 -6.06 -12.45
C ILE A 92 6.19 -7.04 -11.57
N ASP A 93 6.83 -8.13 -11.13
CA ASP A 93 6.22 -9.07 -10.19
C ASP A 93 5.89 -8.40 -8.84
N MET A 94 6.77 -7.51 -8.37
CA MET A 94 6.50 -6.72 -7.15
C MET A 94 5.29 -5.79 -7.28
N HIS A 95 4.83 -5.43 -8.49
CA HIS A 95 3.61 -4.64 -8.66
C HIS A 95 2.36 -5.40 -8.23
N MET A 96 2.35 -6.73 -8.34
CA MET A 96 1.22 -7.54 -7.88
C MET A 96 0.95 -7.30 -6.39
N TYR A 97 1.96 -6.88 -5.64
CA TYR A 97 1.83 -6.60 -4.23
C TYR A 97 0.90 -5.41 -3.94
N PHE A 98 0.72 -4.46 -4.86
CA PHE A 98 -0.25 -3.37 -4.69
C PHE A 98 -1.68 -3.90 -4.56
N PHE A 99 -2.05 -4.89 -5.38
CA PHE A 99 -3.39 -5.48 -5.37
C PHE A 99 -3.61 -6.36 -4.14
N ALA A 100 -2.59 -7.12 -3.72
CA ALA A 100 -2.66 -7.90 -2.48
C ALA A 100 -2.78 -6.99 -1.24
N ALA A 101 -2.01 -5.91 -1.19
CA ALA A 101 -2.08 -4.93 -0.11
C ALA A 101 -3.42 -4.18 -0.09
N LEU A 102 -3.99 -3.81 -1.24
CA LEU A 102 -5.34 -3.23 -1.29
C LEU A 102 -6.39 -4.19 -0.72
N ALA A 103 -6.30 -5.49 -1.02
CA ALA A 103 -7.17 -6.50 -0.44
C ALA A 103 -7.00 -6.60 1.09
N LEU A 104 -5.77 -6.50 1.61
CA LEU A 104 -5.52 -6.45 3.06
C LEU A 104 -6.20 -5.23 3.71
N ILE A 105 -6.16 -4.06 3.07
CA ILE A 105 -6.80 -2.84 3.60
C ILE A 105 -8.32 -2.99 3.80
N ALA A 106 -8.97 -3.92 3.11
CA ALA A 106 -10.39 -4.24 3.37
C ALA A 106 -10.63 -4.71 4.82
N GLY A 107 -9.60 -5.18 5.54
CA GLY A 107 -9.65 -5.52 6.97
C GLY A 107 -9.98 -4.34 7.89
N TRP A 108 -9.81 -3.09 7.44
CA TRP A 108 -10.32 -1.92 8.15
C TRP A 108 -11.86 -1.84 8.13
N CYS A 109 -12.51 -2.59 7.25
CA CYS A 109 -13.93 -2.47 6.95
C CYS A 109 -14.36 -1.01 6.76
N ASP A 110 -13.57 -0.23 6.02
CA ASP A 110 -13.80 1.19 5.77
C ASP A 110 -13.48 1.51 4.31
N TRP A 111 -14.49 1.87 3.53
CA TRP A 111 -14.33 2.21 2.12
C TRP A 111 -13.42 3.43 1.91
N ARG A 112 -13.37 4.36 2.87
CA ARG A 112 -12.51 5.55 2.79
C ARG A 112 -11.04 5.16 2.84
N ALA A 113 -10.70 4.12 3.59
CA ALA A 113 -9.35 3.56 3.67
C ALA A 113 -8.92 2.95 2.32
N LEU A 114 -9.83 2.22 1.66
CA LEU A 114 -9.62 1.68 0.31
C LEU A 114 -9.40 2.79 -0.72
N LEU A 115 -10.23 3.84 -0.71
CA LEU A 115 -10.06 4.97 -1.62
C LEU A 115 -8.78 5.76 -1.36
N ALA A 116 -8.40 5.94 -0.09
CA ALA A 116 -7.14 6.60 0.24
C ALA A 116 -5.93 5.81 -0.28
N TYR A 117 -5.93 4.48 -0.12
CA TYR A 117 -4.92 3.60 -0.69
C TYR A 117 -4.88 3.73 -2.22
N ALA A 118 -6.01 3.50 -2.89
CA ALA A 118 -6.09 3.50 -4.35
C ALA A 118 -5.74 4.88 -4.94
N GLY A 119 -6.14 5.97 -4.28
CA GLY A 119 -5.80 7.34 -4.66
C GLY A 119 -4.30 7.59 -4.62
N LEU A 120 -3.61 7.16 -3.55
CA LEU A 120 -2.15 7.27 -3.49
C LEU A 120 -1.48 6.46 -4.60
N VAL A 121 -1.93 5.23 -4.84
CA VAL A 121 -1.40 4.37 -5.91
C VAL A 121 -1.59 5.02 -7.28
N ALA A 122 -2.75 5.62 -7.55
CA ALA A 122 -3.02 6.31 -8.80
C ALA A 122 -2.10 7.53 -9.00
N VAL A 123 -1.95 8.37 -7.96
CA VAL A 123 -1.01 9.51 -7.99
C VAL A 123 0.42 9.02 -8.22
N HIS A 124 0.84 7.99 -7.50
CA HIS A 124 2.16 7.38 -7.65
C HIS A 124 2.44 6.92 -9.09
N HIS A 125 1.55 6.11 -9.67
CA HIS A 125 1.73 5.59 -11.03
C HIS A 125 1.71 6.71 -12.06
N LEU A 126 0.75 7.64 -11.97
CA LEU A 126 0.63 8.72 -12.95
C LEU A 126 1.80 9.70 -12.87
N SER A 127 2.17 10.14 -11.66
CA SER A 127 3.25 11.10 -11.47
C SER A 127 4.61 10.50 -11.83
N LEU A 128 4.94 9.30 -11.34
CA LEU A 128 6.24 8.71 -11.62
C LEU A 128 6.36 8.20 -13.06
N ASN A 129 5.27 7.82 -13.73
CA ASN A 129 5.29 7.53 -15.16
C ASN A 129 5.87 8.68 -16.00
N TYR A 130 5.80 9.93 -15.54
CA TYR A 130 6.41 11.07 -16.23
C TYR A 130 7.70 11.59 -15.60
N ILE A 131 7.85 11.50 -14.26
CA ILE A 131 9.01 12.05 -13.54
C ILE A 131 10.19 11.07 -13.52
N MET A 132 9.92 9.78 -13.25
CA MET A 132 10.92 8.73 -13.10
C MET A 132 10.29 7.39 -13.49
N PRO A 133 10.08 7.13 -14.80
CA PRO A 133 9.30 5.98 -15.26
C PRO A 133 9.85 4.64 -14.78
N ALA A 134 11.18 4.54 -14.74
CA ALA A 134 11.94 3.39 -14.25
C ALA A 134 11.61 3.02 -12.79
N ALA A 135 11.13 3.96 -11.97
CA ALA A 135 10.72 3.66 -10.60
C ALA A 135 9.35 3.00 -10.48
N VAL A 136 8.61 2.91 -11.58
CA VAL A 136 7.32 2.21 -11.67
C VAL A 136 7.48 1.07 -12.66
N PHE A 137 7.73 1.32 -13.94
CA PHE A 137 7.79 0.25 -14.93
C PHE A 137 9.24 -0.11 -15.30
N PRO A 138 9.52 -1.37 -15.68
CA PRO A 138 10.84 -1.77 -16.15
C PRO A 138 11.32 -0.96 -17.36
N GLU A 139 10.39 -0.45 -18.16
CA GLU A 139 10.68 0.45 -19.26
C GLU A 139 11.02 1.86 -18.76
N SER A 140 12.14 2.41 -19.21
CA SER A 140 12.58 3.76 -18.80
C SER A 140 11.80 4.91 -19.48
N GLN A 141 10.80 4.60 -20.31
CA GLN A 141 9.98 5.58 -21.02
C GLN A 141 8.54 5.59 -20.47
N PRO A 142 7.89 6.76 -20.40
CA PRO A 142 6.47 6.84 -20.05
C PRO A 142 5.59 5.97 -20.95
N ASP A 143 4.65 5.22 -20.35
CA ASP A 143 3.67 4.40 -21.06
C ASP A 143 2.27 4.64 -20.48
N LEU A 144 1.54 5.57 -21.10
CA LEU A 144 0.20 5.93 -20.65
C LEU A 144 -0.80 4.77 -20.80
N ILE A 145 -0.63 3.91 -21.82
CA ILE A 145 -1.53 2.77 -22.04
C ILE A 145 -1.40 1.79 -20.88
N ARG A 146 -0.17 1.54 -20.42
CA ARG A 146 0.08 0.71 -19.24
C ARG A 146 -0.52 1.32 -17.98
N VAL A 147 -0.36 2.63 -17.76
CA VAL A 147 -0.99 3.32 -16.62
C VAL A 147 -2.51 3.18 -16.67
N VAL A 148 -3.14 3.35 -17.83
CA VAL A 148 -4.59 3.19 -18.00
C VAL A 148 -5.03 1.76 -17.71
N LEU A 149 -4.30 0.75 -18.18
CA LEU A 149 -4.58 -0.65 -17.89
C LEU A 149 -4.55 -0.92 -16.37
N HIS A 150 -3.50 -0.46 -15.68
CA HIS A 150 -3.37 -0.62 -14.23
C HIS A 150 -4.49 0.13 -13.49
N ALA A 151 -4.85 1.33 -13.94
CA ALA A 151 -5.92 2.13 -13.36
C ALA A 151 -7.28 1.43 -13.47
N VAL A 152 -7.60 0.82 -14.62
CA VAL A 152 -8.85 0.06 -14.80
C VAL A 152 -8.91 -1.12 -13.82
N ILE A 153 -7.83 -1.90 -13.72
CA ILE A 153 -7.77 -3.06 -12.80
C ILE A 153 -7.92 -2.58 -11.34
N LEU A 154 -7.21 -1.52 -10.96
CA LEU A 154 -7.27 -0.92 -9.62
C LEU A 154 -8.69 -0.45 -9.29
N VAL A 155 -9.38 0.22 -10.22
CA VAL A 155 -10.76 0.69 -10.04
C VAL A 155 -11.72 -0.48 -9.84
N LEU A 156 -11.61 -1.52 -10.67
CA LEU A 156 -12.47 -2.71 -10.56
C LEU A 156 -12.32 -3.40 -9.19
N GLN A 157 -11.09 -3.62 -8.74
CA GLN A 157 -10.85 -4.22 -7.43
C GLN A 157 -11.34 -3.30 -6.29
N THR A 158 -11.05 -2.01 -6.36
CA THR A 158 -11.46 -1.04 -5.33
C THR A 158 -12.98 -0.97 -5.21
N ALA A 159 -13.70 -1.00 -6.33
CA ALA A 159 -15.17 -1.00 -6.35
C ALA A 159 -15.75 -2.25 -5.69
N LEU A 160 -15.25 -3.44 -6.05
CA LEU A 160 -15.69 -4.70 -5.46
C LEU A 160 -15.41 -4.75 -3.94
N LEU A 161 -14.21 -4.37 -3.52
CA LEU A 161 -13.85 -4.33 -2.09
C LEU A 161 -14.66 -3.29 -1.33
N THR A 162 -14.94 -2.14 -1.93
CA THR A 162 -15.80 -1.10 -1.34
C THR A 162 -17.20 -1.63 -1.06
N TRP A 163 -17.81 -2.29 -2.04
CA TRP A 163 -19.10 -2.94 -1.85
C TRP A 163 -19.04 -3.99 -0.73
N LEU A 164 -18.00 -4.83 -0.70
CA LEU A 164 -17.82 -5.85 0.32
C LEU A 164 -17.71 -5.25 1.73
N VAL A 165 -16.84 -4.26 1.94
CA VAL A 165 -16.65 -3.66 3.28
C VAL A 165 -17.87 -2.89 3.77
N GLN A 166 -18.63 -2.28 2.87
CA GLN A 166 -19.89 -1.62 3.20
C GLN A 166 -20.97 -2.63 3.60
N THR A 167 -21.05 -3.77 2.91
CA THR A 167 -21.94 -4.87 3.30
C THR A 167 -21.56 -5.42 4.67
N LEU A 168 -20.27 -5.68 4.91
CA LEU A 168 -19.77 -6.16 6.21
C LEU A 168 -20.08 -5.17 7.35
N GLU A 169 -19.83 -3.87 7.13
CA GLU A 169 -20.10 -2.83 8.12
C GLU A 169 -21.59 -2.79 8.51
N ARG A 170 -22.50 -2.95 7.55
CA ARG A 170 -23.95 -3.04 7.81
C ARG A 170 -24.32 -4.29 8.58
N SER A 171 -23.78 -5.45 8.20
CA SER A 171 -24.05 -6.72 8.90
C SER A 171 -23.56 -6.74 10.35
N PHE A 172 -22.59 -5.90 10.73
CA PHE A 172 -22.17 -5.74 12.13
C PHE A 172 -22.99 -4.71 12.91
N ALA A 173 -23.85 -3.94 12.23
CA ALA A 173 -24.75 -2.95 12.83
C ALA A 173 -26.13 -3.51 13.17
N GLU A 174 -26.54 -4.57 12.47
CA GLU A 174 -27.66 -5.46 12.83
C GLU A 174 -27.30 -6.32 14.05
#